data_AF-A0A967R370-F1
#
_entry.id   AF-A0A967R370-F1
#
_cell.length_a   1.000
_cell.length_b   1.000
_cell.length_c   1.000
_cell.angle_alpha   90.00
_cell.angle_beta   90.00
_cell.angle_gamma   90.00
#
_symmetry.space_group_name_H-M   'P 1'
#
loop_
_entity.id
_entity.type
_entity.pdbx_description
1 polymer ?
#
loop_
_entity_poly.entity_id
_entity_poly.type
_entity_poly.pdbx_seq_one_letter_code
_entity_poly.pdbx_strand_id
1 'polypeptide(L)'
;MLAHVSEGADDAEESLSGGSVSLGSSALELGQNGSKDQVVGLRFQPVAVPQGVRVLGAWVQLVADRDSSDPASLVVEGEAADHAMPFARGSEELTGRSRTRAATPWAPPPWTRNNDSGPDQR
;
A
#
# COMPACT_ATOMS: atom_id res chain seq x y z
N MET A 1 -17.13 -4.48 5.03
CA MET A 1 -16.40 -5.70 4.62
C MET A 1 -14.94 -5.50 4.97
N LEU A 2 -14.29 -6.54 5.48
CA LEU A 2 -12.87 -6.51 5.83
C LEU A 2 -12.14 -7.52 4.92
N ALA A 3 -11.02 -7.10 4.35
CA ALA A 3 -10.12 -7.95 3.58
C ALA A 3 -8.68 -7.64 4.02
N HIS A 4 -7.80 -8.62 3.93
CA HIS A 4 -6.38 -8.50 4.25
C HIS A 4 -5.55 -8.90 3.02
N VAL A 5 -4.29 -8.49 3.01
CA VAL A 5 -3.28 -9.05 2.11
C VAL A 5 -3.12 -10.52 2.48
N SER A 6 -3.37 -11.42 1.52
CA SER A 6 -3.51 -12.87 1.80
C SER A 6 -2.41 -13.72 1.19
N GLU A 7 -1.77 -13.25 0.13
CA GLU A 7 -0.74 -13.98 -0.61
C GLU A 7 0.55 -13.15 -0.72
N GLY A 8 1.70 -13.80 -0.92
CA GLY A 8 2.98 -13.08 -0.99
C GLY A 8 3.17 -12.16 -2.21
N ALA A 9 2.21 -12.16 -3.15
CA ALA A 9 2.15 -11.26 -4.29
C ALA A 9 0.95 -10.29 -4.19
N ASP A 10 0.30 -10.22 -3.03
CA ASP A 10 -0.73 -9.22 -2.72
C ASP A 10 -0.12 -7.96 -2.11
N ASP A 11 1.17 -7.94 -1.80
CA ASP A 11 1.94 -6.75 -1.47
C ASP A 11 3.29 -6.75 -2.19
N ALA A 12 3.85 -5.56 -2.33
CA ALA A 12 5.10 -5.36 -3.02
C ALA A 12 5.74 -4.02 -2.66
N GLU A 13 7.06 -3.94 -2.79
CA GLU A 13 7.81 -2.71 -2.68
C GLU A 13 8.62 -2.50 -3.96
N GLU A 14 8.51 -1.32 -4.56
CA GLU A 14 9.27 -0.95 -5.76
C GLU A 14 10.22 0.20 -5.48
N SER A 15 11.52 -0.04 -5.63
CA SER A 15 12.53 1.01 -5.57
C SER A 15 12.35 1.98 -6.73
N LEU A 16 12.15 3.27 -6.44
CA LEU A 16 12.14 4.32 -7.47
C LEU A 16 13.53 4.56 -8.07
N SER A 17 14.58 4.11 -7.37
CA SER A 17 15.92 4.01 -7.93
C SER A 17 16.06 2.67 -8.65
N GLY A 18 15.81 2.67 -9.97
CA GLY A 18 16.05 1.52 -10.84
C GLY A 18 14.88 0.53 -10.99
N GLY A 19 13.73 0.78 -10.36
CA GLY A 19 12.46 0.08 -10.64
C GLY A 19 12.37 -1.35 -10.10
N SER A 20 13.34 -1.83 -9.31
CA SER A 20 13.32 -3.21 -8.83
C SER A 20 12.18 -3.46 -7.84
N VAL A 21 11.43 -4.54 -8.06
CA VAL A 21 10.30 -4.95 -7.21
C VAL A 21 10.66 -6.11 -6.28
N SER A 22 10.35 -5.94 -5.00
CA SER A 22 10.41 -6.95 -3.95
C SER A 22 9.01 -7.45 -3.62
N LEU A 23 8.87 -8.76 -3.45
CA LEU A 23 7.62 -9.45 -3.06
C LEU A 23 7.88 -10.26 -1.80
N GLY A 24 6.87 -10.39 -0.93
CA GLY A 24 6.94 -11.22 0.27
C GLY A 24 7.88 -10.70 1.35
N SER A 25 8.06 -9.38 1.43
CA SER A 25 8.74 -8.74 2.56
C SER A 25 7.96 -9.00 3.85
N SER A 26 8.66 -9.18 4.99
CA SER A 26 7.98 -9.39 6.28
C SER A 26 7.38 -8.12 6.87
N ALA A 27 7.84 -6.96 6.41
CA ALA A 27 7.33 -5.63 6.73
C ALA A 27 7.50 -4.72 5.50
N LEU A 28 6.65 -3.70 5.36
CA LEU A 28 6.68 -2.76 4.25
C LEU A 28 7.30 -1.43 4.70
N GLU A 29 8.24 -0.87 3.95
CA GLU A 29 8.72 0.49 4.21
C GLU A 29 7.89 1.51 3.43
N LEU A 30 7.08 2.31 4.12
CA LEU A 30 6.21 3.26 3.44
C LEU A 30 7.01 4.49 2.99
N GLY A 31 7.11 4.68 1.66
CA GLY A 31 7.73 5.84 1.04
C GLY A 31 9.25 5.78 0.90
N GLN A 32 9.97 5.26 1.91
CA GLN A 32 11.43 5.13 1.85
C GLN A 32 11.94 3.85 2.53
N ASN A 33 12.90 3.18 1.89
CA ASN A 33 13.71 2.13 2.49
C ASN A 33 15.14 2.66 2.71
N GLY A 34 15.44 3.09 3.94
CA GLY A 34 16.65 3.85 4.23
C GLY A 34 16.64 5.19 3.50
N SER A 35 17.63 5.45 2.64
CA SER A 35 17.71 6.69 1.84
C SER A 35 17.13 6.56 0.43
N LYS A 36 16.42 5.46 0.13
CA LYS A 36 15.89 5.18 -1.21
C LYS A 36 14.39 5.33 -1.20
N ASP A 37 13.88 6.19 -2.06
CA ASP A 37 12.44 6.32 -2.26
C ASP A 37 11.87 5.06 -2.89
N GLN A 38 10.68 4.67 -2.45
CA GLN A 38 9.96 3.53 -2.99
C GLN A 38 8.44 3.72 -2.98
N VAL A 39 7.78 2.92 -3.81
CA VAL A 39 6.32 2.79 -3.83
C VAL A 39 5.95 1.45 -3.23
N VAL A 40 4.88 1.45 -2.42
CA VAL A 40 4.32 0.23 -1.83
C VAL A 40 3.00 -0.08 -2.50
N GLY A 41 2.84 -1.32 -2.94
CA GLY A 41 1.62 -1.87 -3.51
C GLY A 41 0.89 -2.72 -2.48
N LEU A 42 -0.43 -2.54 -2.39
CA LEU A 42 -1.32 -3.37 -1.57
C LEU A 42 -2.50 -3.82 -2.42
N ARG A 43 -2.80 -5.11 -2.39
CA ARG A 43 -3.89 -5.77 -3.11
C ARG A 43 -4.71 -6.58 -2.11
N PHE A 44 -6.01 -6.32 -2.07
CA PHE A 44 -6.93 -6.96 -1.12
C PHE A 44 -7.88 -7.87 -1.88
N GLN A 45 -7.88 -9.17 -1.59
CA GLN A 45 -8.76 -10.12 -2.29
C GLN A 45 -9.35 -11.18 -1.34
N PRO A 46 -10.63 -11.57 -1.53
CA PRO A 46 -11.63 -10.93 -2.39
C PRO A 46 -12.23 -9.68 -1.72
N VAL A 47 -12.43 -8.61 -2.50
CA VAL A 47 -13.25 -7.45 -2.11
C VAL A 47 -14.49 -7.42 -3.03
N ALA A 48 -15.58 -8.03 -2.57
CA ALA A 48 -16.85 -8.04 -3.31
C ALA A 48 -17.53 -6.66 -3.26
N VAL A 49 -17.26 -5.81 -4.27
CA VAL A 49 -18.03 -4.59 -4.54
C VAL A 49 -18.99 -4.87 -5.70
N PRO A 50 -20.31 -4.84 -5.49
CA PRO A 50 -21.25 -5.03 -6.59
C PRO A 50 -21.07 -3.98 -7.70
N GLN A 51 -21.28 -4.37 -8.96
CA GLN A 51 -21.20 -3.44 -10.07
C GLN A 51 -22.28 -2.35 -9.94
N GLY A 52 -21.91 -1.10 -10.18
CA GLY A 52 -22.83 0.04 -10.19
C GLY A 52 -23.20 0.62 -8.82
N VAL A 53 -22.68 0.07 -7.71
CA VAL A 53 -22.87 0.70 -6.40
C VAL A 53 -21.85 1.82 -6.17
N ARG A 54 -22.27 2.84 -5.41
CA ARG A 54 -21.36 3.85 -4.90
C ARG A 54 -20.75 3.38 -3.59
N VAL A 55 -19.42 3.33 -3.53
CA VAL A 55 -18.67 3.16 -2.28
C VAL A 55 -18.76 4.47 -1.49
N LEU A 56 -19.35 4.42 -0.30
CA LEU A 56 -19.51 5.61 0.57
C LEU A 56 -18.26 5.90 1.39
N GLY A 57 -17.45 4.88 1.64
CA GLY A 57 -16.21 4.98 2.39
C GLY A 57 -15.46 3.65 2.33
N ALA A 58 -14.14 3.75 2.29
CA ALA A 58 -13.22 2.64 2.38
C ALA A 58 -11.98 3.14 3.14
N TRP A 59 -11.34 2.23 3.85
CA TRP A 59 -10.15 2.54 4.64
C TRP A 59 -9.18 1.37 4.51
N VAL A 60 -7.89 1.68 4.47
CA VAL A 60 -6.82 0.72 4.66
C VAL A 60 -6.37 0.85 6.10
N GLN A 61 -6.28 -0.26 6.83
CA GLN A 61 -5.75 -0.27 8.19
C GLN A 61 -4.41 -0.98 8.16
N LEU A 62 -3.36 -0.29 8.59
CA LEU A 62 -2.03 -0.85 8.73
C LEU A 62 -1.77 -1.25 10.19
N VAL A 63 -0.77 -2.11 10.37
CA VAL A 63 -0.24 -2.52 11.67
C VAL A 63 1.22 -2.09 11.70
N ALA A 64 1.61 -1.32 12.71
CA ALA A 64 2.99 -0.89 12.86
C ALA A 64 3.89 -2.10 13.19
N ASP A 65 4.97 -2.29 12.43
CA ASP A 65 5.99 -3.34 12.69
C ASP A 65 7.06 -2.87 13.70
N ARG A 66 7.30 -1.56 13.76
CA ARG A 66 8.30 -0.95 14.64
C ARG A 66 7.97 0.48 15.00
N ASP A 67 8.60 0.94 16.08
CA ASP A 67 8.49 2.30 16.55
C ASP A 67 9.28 3.23 15.61
N SER A 68 8.64 4.32 15.17
CA SER A 68 9.27 5.42 14.44
C SER A 68 8.64 6.75 14.83
N SER A 69 9.50 7.76 14.99
CA SER A 69 9.11 9.16 15.20
C SER A 69 9.25 10.03 13.96
N ASP A 70 9.77 9.47 12.87
CA ASP A 70 10.03 10.23 11.66
C ASP A 70 8.71 10.59 10.98
N PRO A 71 8.55 11.84 10.51
CA PRO A 71 7.34 12.25 9.83
C PRO A 71 7.22 11.53 8.48
N ALA A 72 6.03 11.01 8.19
CA ALA A 72 5.71 10.44 6.89
C ALA A 72 4.65 11.29 6.19
N SER A 73 4.80 11.44 4.87
CA SER A 73 3.81 12.06 4.00
C SER A 73 3.65 11.17 2.77
N LEU A 74 2.48 10.54 2.67
CA LEU A 74 2.15 9.57 1.65
C LEU A 74 1.01 10.09 0.79
N VAL A 75 0.92 9.56 -0.43
CA VAL A 75 -0.24 9.73 -1.29
C VAL A 75 -0.75 8.36 -1.64
N VAL A 76 -2.01 8.10 -1.28
CA VAL A 76 -2.68 6.84 -1.58
C VAL A 76 -3.47 6.99 -2.86
N GLU A 77 -3.16 6.16 -3.84
CA GLU A 77 -3.82 6.10 -5.15
C GLU A 77 -4.35 4.68 -5.39
N GLY A 78 -5.46 4.56 -6.13
CA GLY A 78 -5.93 3.26 -6.61
C GLY A 78 -5.31 2.89 -7.95
N GLU A 79 -5.07 1.59 -8.17
CA GLU A 79 -4.84 1.04 -9.52
C GLU A 79 -6.12 1.15 -10.35
N ALA A 80 -6.01 1.65 -11.58
CA ALA A 80 -7.12 1.72 -12.54
C ALA A 80 -7.30 0.39 -13.27
N ALA A 81 -7.57 -0.66 -12.50
CA ALA A 81 -7.92 -1.98 -13.00
C ALA A 81 -9.08 -2.55 -12.18
N ASP A 82 -10.18 -2.91 -12.85
CA ASP A 82 -11.35 -3.50 -12.19
C ASP A 82 -11.03 -4.84 -11.51
N HIS A 83 -10.07 -5.58 -12.10
CA HIS A 83 -9.50 -6.80 -11.53
C HIS A 83 -7.97 -6.70 -11.53
N ALA A 84 -7.42 -6.15 -10.45
CA ALA A 84 -5.97 -6.04 -10.29
C ALA A 84 -5.30 -7.42 -10.27
N MET A 85 -4.28 -7.60 -11.11
CA MET A 85 -3.44 -8.80 -11.12
C MET A 85 -2.51 -8.80 -9.90
N PRO A 86 -2.05 -9.98 -9.43
CA PRO A 86 -1.00 -10.05 -8.41
C PRO A 86 0.22 -9.23 -8.82
N PHE A 87 0.97 -8.70 -7.85
CA PHE A 87 2.25 -8.06 -8.14
C PHE A 87 3.25 -9.09 -8.68
N ALA A 88 4.16 -8.62 -9.53
CA ALA A 88 5.16 -9.47 -10.15
C ALA A 88 6.54 -8.86 -9.96
N ARG A 89 7.56 -9.72 -9.95
CA ARG A 89 8.94 -9.25 -10.09
C ARG A 89 9.10 -8.69 -11.50
N GLY A 90 9.59 -7.47 -11.60
CA GLY A 90 9.80 -6.76 -12.85
C GLY A 90 10.37 -5.38 -12.55
N SER A 91 10.93 -4.73 -13.55
CA SER A 91 11.28 -3.31 -13.43
C SER A 91 10.02 -2.47 -13.59
N GLU A 92 9.79 -1.51 -12.71
CA GLU A 92 8.71 -0.52 -12.83
C GLU A 92 7.31 -1.16 -12.89
N GLU A 93 7.10 -2.28 -12.21
CA GLU A 93 5.84 -3.02 -12.23
C GLU A 93 4.72 -2.24 -11.52
N LEU A 94 4.99 -1.66 -10.35
CA LEU A 94 4.03 -0.87 -9.56
C LEU A 94 3.85 0.52 -10.16
N THR A 95 4.94 1.19 -10.54
CA THR A 95 4.85 2.54 -11.15
C THR A 95 4.33 2.52 -12.58
N GLY A 96 4.51 1.41 -13.30
CA GLY A 96 3.96 1.19 -14.63
C GLY A 96 2.45 0.87 -14.65
N ARG A 97 1.84 0.55 -13.51
CA ARG A 97 0.39 0.32 -13.44
C ARG A 97 -0.37 1.64 -13.64
N SER A 98 -1.44 1.57 -14.44
CA SER A 98 -2.34 2.72 -14.60
C SER A 98 -3.00 3.07 -13.28
N ARG A 99 -3.07 4.35 -12.93
CA ARG A 99 -3.69 4.83 -11.68
C ARG A 99 -5.02 5.49 -11.94
N THR A 100 -5.90 5.42 -10.94
CA THR A 100 -7.12 6.22 -10.93
C THR A 100 -6.78 7.70 -10.80
N ARG A 101 -7.73 8.58 -11.09
CA ARG A 101 -7.57 10.03 -10.84
C ARG A 101 -7.71 10.41 -9.36
N ALA A 102 -8.24 9.50 -8.53
CA ALA A 102 -8.44 9.75 -7.12
C ALA A 102 -7.12 9.53 -6.38
N ALA A 103 -6.71 10.55 -5.63
CA ALA A 103 -5.53 10.52 -4.78
C ALA A 103 -5.90 11.08 -3.41
N THR A 104 -5.50 10.39 -2.34
CA THR A 104 -5.74 10.80 -0.96
C THR A 104 -4.41 11.08 -0.29
N PRO A 105 -4.07 12.34 0.05
CA PRO A 105 -2.89 12.62 0.86
C PRO A 105 -3.11 12.06 2.27
N TRP A 106 -2.10 11.40 2.81
CA TRP A 106 -2.12 10.82 4.14
C TRP A 106 -0.79 11.07 4.84
N ALA A 107 -0.82 11.80 5.94
CA ALA A 107 0.33 12.04 6.80
C ALA A 107 0.05 11.35 8.14
N PRO A 108 0.38 10.06 8.29
CA PRO A 108 0.16 9.39 9.55
C PRO A 108 0.98 10.06 10.65
N PRO A 109 0.46 10.15 11.89
CA PRO A 109 1.28 10.55 13.01
C PRO A 109 2.40 9.52 13.26
N PRO A 110 3.43 9.87 14.03
CA PRO A 110 4.42 8.92 14.52
C PRO A 110 3.81 7.63 15.08
N TRP A 111 4.26 6.48 14.61
CA TRP A 111 3.87 5.18 15.16
C TRP A 111 4.88 4.77 16.21
N THR A 112 4.58 5.08 17.47
CA THR A 112 5.53 4.94 18.58
C THR A 112 5.39 3.64 19.37
N ARG A 113 4.56 2.71 18.88
CA ARG A 113 4.39 1.39 19.49
C ARG A 113 4.22 0.33 18.41
N ASN A 114 5.05 -0.70 18.51
CA ASN A 114 4.91 -1.92 17.74
C ASN A 114 3.52 -2.54 17.93
N ASN A 115 2.92 -3.00 16.84
CA ASN A 115 1.57 -3.56 16.70
C ASN A 115 0.41 -2.57 16.89
N ASP A 116 0.67 -1.26 16.96
CA ASP A 116 -0.40 -0.27 16.88
C ASP A 116 -1.16 -0.42 15.55
N SER A 117 -2.48 -0.42 15.64
CA SER A 117 -3.42 -0.63 14.52
C SER A 117 -4.73 0.13 14.74
N GLY A 118 -4.62 1.30 15.38
CA GLY A 118 -5.73 2.19 15.69
C GLY A 118 -6.08 3.13 14.54
N PRO A 119 -6.95 4.13 14.79
CA PRO A 119 -7.33 5.14 13.81
C PRO A 119 -6.13 5.91 13.21
N ASP A 120 -5.03 5.99 13.94
CA ASP A 120 -3.80 6.65 13.51
C ASP A 120 -2.99 5.85 12.47
N GLN A 121 -3.31 4.55 12.31
CA GLN A 121 -2.75 3.66 11.29
C GLN A 121 -3.76 3.43 10.14
N ARG A 122 -4.71 4.35 9.94
CA ARG A 122 -5.79 4.26 8.95
C ARG A 122 -5.81 5.43 7.98
#